data_AF-A0A444J3K1-F1
#
_entry.id   AF-A0A444J3K1-F1
#
_cell.length_a   1.000
_cell.length_b   1.000
_cell.length_c   1.000
_cell.angle_alpha   90.00
_cell.angle_beta   90.00
_cell.angle_gamma   90.00
#
_symmetry.space_group_name_H-M   'P 1'
#
loop_
_entity.id
_entity.type
_entity.pdbx_description
1 polymer ?
#
loop_
_entity_poly.entity_id
_entity_poly.type
_entity_poly.pdbx_seq_one_letter_code
_entity_poly.pdbx_strand_id
1 'polypeptide(L)'
;LVDLVSAIRPDDDRQLLSNCAVQDEDEDVRLAALIVLALYWYDDETRQLLRERVVKEKHEEVRKAALNSLVQRWPDDEPRQLLRERVVMDKHEKVRKAALNSLVQHWPDDETRQLLRERVVMDKHEVVRKAALNSLVQHWPDNETRQLLRERFVQDKGKYVRITVLKLLATHWADDETRQLLKRNAPVEGAAASLYGKDFSRFGEIIFYEDHGFTPVFSWIIYFDPRHPIPAKHIKKAAKAANIPPDKIDETVRSLSAHMGWDITKGSEAGKLP
;
A
#
# COMPACT_ATOMS: atom_id res chain seq x y z
N LEU A 1 -1.75 -16.03 -26.62
CA LEU A 1 -1.14 -17.03 -25.71
C LEU A 1 -1.16 -18.42 -26.34
N VAL A 2 -2.30 -18.95 -26.79
CA VAL A 2 -2.39 -20.26 -27.47
C VAL A 2 -1.53 -20.32 -28.76
N ASP A 3 -1.48 -19.26 -29.56
CA ASP A 3 -0.69 -19.22 -30.81
C ASP A 3 0.84 -19.14 -30.62
N LEU A 4 1.30 -18.70 -29.44
CA LEU A 4 2.72 -18.65 -29.10
C LEU A 4 3.24 -20.03 -28.70
N VAL A 5 2.38 -20.87 -28.10
CA VAL A 5 2.70 -22.22 -27.62
C VAL A 5 3.05 -23.15 -28.78
N SER A 6 2.37 -23.03 -29.92
CA SER A 6 2.59 -23.86 -31.11
C SER A 6 3.87 -23.53 -31.88
N ALA A 7 4.52 -22.40 -31.59
CA ALA A 7 5.73 -21.95 -32.26
C ALA A 7 7.02 -22.30 -31.51
N ILE A 8 6.92 -22.72 -30.23
CA ILE A 8 8.10 -23.01 -29.40
C ILE A 8 8.73 -24.34 -29.82
N ARG A 9 10.01 -24.29 -30.21
CA ARG A 9 10.91 -25.44 -30.36
C ARG A 9 11.58 -25.71 -29.01
N PRO A 10 11.21 -26.78 -28.29
CA PRO A 10 11.53 -26.92 -26.86
C PRO A 10 13.01 -26.86 -26.48
N ASP A 11 13.92 -27.26 -27.36
CA ASP A 11 15.36 -27.27 -27.05
C ASP A 11 16.07 -26.01 -27.56
N ASP A 12 15.86 -25.63 -28.83
CA ASP A 12 16.47 -24.45 -29.45
C ASP A 12 16.02 -23.14 -28.76
N ASP A 13 14.72 -23.03 -28.46
CA ASP A 13 14.19 -21.82 -27.83
C ASP A 13 14.57 -21.76 -26.36
N ARG A 14 14.73 -22.90 -25.68
CA ARG A 14 15.18 -22.92 -24.29
C ARG A 14 16.58 -22.35 -24.14
N GLN A 15 17.52 -22.77 -24.97
CA GLN A 15 18.90 -22.29 -24.89
C GLN A 15 18.97 -20.80 -25.22
N LEU A 16 18.23 -20.35 -26.26
CA LEU A 16 18.13 -18.95 -26.61
C LEU A 16 17.56 -18.13 -25.44
N LEU A 17 16.44 -18.55 -24.87
CA LEU A 17 15.81 -17.89 -23.73
C LEU A 17 16.73 -17.88 -22.50
N SER A 18 17.44 -18.97 -22.23
CA SER A 18 18.39 -19.03 -21.11
C SER A 18 19.54 -18.04 -21.29
N ASN A 19 20.05 -17.91 -22.52
CA ASN A 19 21.06 -16.90 -22.86
C ASN A 19 20.51 -15.49 -22.71
N CYS A 20 19.32 -15.22 -23.26
CA CYS A 20 18.66 -13.92 -23.13
C CYS A 20 18.44 -13.56 -21.66
N ALA A 21 17.90 -14.46 -20.84
CA ALA A 21 17.65 -14.26 -19.42
C ALA A 21 18.91 -13.90 -18.61
N VAL A 22 20.10 -14.24 -19.11
CA VAL A 22 21.37 -14.04 -18.41
C VAL A 22 22.21 -12.90 -18.95
N GLN A 23 22.29 -12.76 -20.27
CA GLN A 23 23.31 -11.96 -20.96
C GLN A 23 22.73 -10.77 -21.73
N ASP A 24 21.43 -10.76 -22.01
CA ASP A 24 20.84 -9.66 -22.78
C ASP A 24 21.02 -8.33 -22.05
N GLU A 25 21.37 -7.27 -22.77
CA GLU A 25 21.58 -5.95 -22.18
C GLU A 25 20.26 -5.33 -21.70
N ASP A 26 19.16 -5.66 -22.37
CA ASP A 26 17.83 -5.13 -22.09
C ASP A 26 17.11 -5.93 -20.99
N GLU A 27 16.76 -5.26 -19.88
CA GLU A 27 16.06 -5.87 -18.76
C GLU A 27 14.67 -6.42 -19.11
N ASP A 28 13.97 -5.83 -20.08
CA ASP A 28 12.64 -6.31 -20.50
C ASP A 28 12.78 -7.60 -21.29
N VAL A 29 13.85 -7.75 -22.08
CA VAL A 29 14.20 -9.02 -22.73
C VAL A 29 14.57 -10.07 -21.69
N ARG A 30 15.42 -9.74 -20.70
CA ARG A 30 15.75 -10.67 -19.60
C ARG A 30 14.50 -11.09 -18.83
N LEU A 31 13.63 -10.13 -18.51
CA LEU A 31 12.36 -10.36 -17.82
C LEU A 31 11.46 -11.32 -18.61
N ALA A 32 11.23 -11.03 -19.88
CA ALA A 32 10.38 -11.84 -20.76
C ALA A 32 10.93 -13.27 -20.87
N ALA A 33 12.24 -13.41 -21.06
CA ALA A 33 12.89 -14.71 -21.15
C ALA A 33 12.69 -15.55 -19.88
N LEU A 34 12.86 -14.96 -18.68
CA LEU A 34 12.63 -15.67 -17.42
C LEU A 34 11.18 -16.08 -17.22
N ILE A 35 10.23 -15.22 -17.58
CA ILE A 35 8.80 -15.54 -17.49
C ILE A 35 8.48 -16.72 -18.40
N VAL A 36 8.93 -16.69 -19.65
CA VAL A 36 8.70 -17.79 -20.60
C VAL A 36 9.35 -19.08 -20.10
N LEU A 37 10.60 -19.03 -19.62
CA LEU A 37 11.26 -20.20 -19.05
C LEU A 37 10.45 -20.82 -17.90
N ALA A 38 10.01 -20.01 -16.94
CA ALA A 38 9.20 -20.45 -15.81
C ALA A 38 7.78 -20.92 -16.18
N LEU A 39 7.29 -20.58 -17.38
CA LEU A 39 5.98 -21.01 -17.86
C LEU A 39 6.02 -22.38 -18.55
N TYR A 40 7.13 -22.73 -19.19
CA TYR A 40 7.21 -23.90 -20.08
C TYR A 40 8.18 -24.99 -19.61
N TRP A 41 9.21 -24.67 -18.82
CA TRP A 41 10.17 -25.65 -18.32
C TRP A 41 10.14 -25.73 -16.80
N TYR A 42 9.81 -26.92 -16.30
CA TYR A 42 9.51 -27.22 -14.90
C TYR A 42 10.57 -28.14 -14.31
N ASP A 43 11.82 -27.74 -14.42
CA ASP A 43 12.99 -28.54 -14.06
C ASP A 43 14.00 -27.78 -13.21
N ASP A 44 15.02 -28.51 -12.77
CA ASP A 44 16.04 -28.02 -11.86
C ASP A 44 16.91 -26.94 -12.49
N GLU A 45 17.17 -26.98 -13.80
CA GLU A 45 17.93 -25.95 -14.49
C GLU A 45 17.17 -24.62 -14.51
N THR A 46 15.86 -24.64 -14.76
CA THR A 46 15.03 -23.44 -14.72
C THR A 46 14.93 -22.91 -13.30
N ARG A 47 14.74 -23.79 -12.32
CA ARG A 47 14.74 -23.45 -10.89
C ARG A 47 16.07 -22.78 -10.48
N GLN A 48 17.20 -23.35 -10.88
CA GLN A 48 18.53 -22.81 -10.59
C GLN A 48 18.73 -21.43 -11.24
N LEU A 49 18.34 -21.28 -12.51
CA LEU A 49 18.44 -19.99 -13.20
C LEU A 49 17.64 -18.91 -12.47
N LEU A 50 16.38 -19.20 -12.10
CA LEU A 50 15.53 -18.26 -11.36
C LEU A 50 16.16 -17.88 -10.02
N ARG A 51 16.64 -18.86 -9.25
CA ARG A 51 17.38 -18.61 -8.00
C ARG A 51 18.56 -17.69 -8.22
N GLU A 52 19.38 -17.94 -9.25
CA GLU A 52 20.51 -17.06 -9.55
C GLU A 52 20.08 -15.65 -9.87
N ARG A 53 19.00 -15.48 -10.63
CA ARG A 53 18.47 -14.16 -10.97
C ARG A 53 17.96 -13.42 -9.73
N VAL A 54 17.27 -14.09 -8.81
CA VAL A 54 16.85 -13.49 -7.53
C VAL A 54 18.03 -12.88 -6.76
N VAL A 55 19.21 -13.49 -6.83
CA VAL A 55 20.38 -13.07 -6.05
C VAL A 55 21.28 -12.08 -6.79
N LYS A 56 21.56 -12.33 -8.07
CA LYS A 56 22.63 -11.64 -8.83
C LYS A 56 22.12 -10.53 -9.75
N GLU A 57 20.84 -10.54 -10.12
CA GLU A 57 20.31 -9.60 -11.10
C GLU A 57 20.30 -8.16 -10.56
N LYS A 58 20.70 -7.21 -11.41
CA LYS A 58 20.84 -5.80 -11.04
C LYS A 58 19.51 -5.07 -11.06
N HIS A 59 18.65 -5.40 -12.02
CA HIS A 59 17.34 -4.78 -12.22
C HIS A 59 16.29 -5.38 -11.28
N GLU A 60 15.57 -4.54 -10.55
CA GLU A 60 14.62 -4.97 -9.52
C GLU A 60 13.40 -5.71 -10.08
N GLU A 61 12.92 -5.34 -11.26
CA GLU A 61 11.73 -5.96 -11.85
C GLU A 61 12.04 -7.39 -12.30
N VAL A 62 13.23 -7.62 -12.82
CA VAL A 62 13.73 -8.96 -13.19
C VAL A 62 13.96 -9.81 -11.94
N ARG A 63 14.57 -9.27 -10.87
CA ARG A 63 14.68 -9.96 -9.56
C ARG A 63 13.31 -10.36 -9.01
N LYS A 64 12.37 -9.42 -9.02
CA LYS A 64 11.00 -9.62 -8.53
C LYS A 64 10.29 -10.71 -9.33
N ALA A 65 10.40 -10.70 -10.66
CA ALA A 65 9.80 -11.71 -11.51
C ALA A 65 10.41 -13.09 -11.27
N ALA A 66 11.73 -13.19 -11.18
CA ALA A 66 12.41 -14.42 -10.84
C ALA A 66 11.93 -15.00 -9.50
N LEU A 67 11.79 -14.14 -8.48
CA LEU A 67 11.32 -14.53 -7.15
C LEU A 67 9.87 -15.03 -7.18
N ASN A 68 8.99 -14.29 -7.85
CA ASN A 68 7.58 -14.67 -7.98
C ASN A 68 7.42 -15.98 -8.74
N SER A 69 8.13 -16.15 -9.87
CA SER A 69 8.13 -17.38 -10.65
C SER A 69 8.63 -18.56 -9.84
N LEU A 70 9.72 -18.39 -9.07
CA LEU A 70 10.27 -19.45 -8.23
C LEU A 70 9.25 -19.91 -7.18
N VAL A 71 8.60 -18.98 -6.47
CA VAL A 71 7.61 -19.30 -5.41
C VAL A 71 6.33 -19.90 -5.99
N GLN A 72 5.85 -19.41 -7.13
CA GLN A 72 4.66 -19.93 -7.78
C GLN A 72 4.83 -21.38 -8.26
N ARG A 73 6.04 -21.75 -8.64
CA ARG A 73 6.34 -23.07 -9.20
C ARG A 73 6.83 -24.07 -8.17
N TRP A 74 7.61 -23.62 -7.19
CA TRP A 74 8.17 -24.46 -6.14
C TRP A 74 7.95 -23.79 -4.77
N PRO A 75 6.73 -23.86 -4.20
CA PRO A 75 6.45 -23.30 -2.87
C PRO A 75 6.99 -24.21 -1.75
N ASP A 76 8.31 -24.44 -1.73
CA ASP A 76 9.03 -25.22 -0.72
C ASP A 76 9.96 -24.34 0.14
N ASP A 77 10.77 -24.95 1.00
CA ASP A 77 11.57 -24.24 2.00
C ASP A 77 12.68 -23.36 1.41
N GLU A 78 13.24 -23.71 0.24
CA GLU A 78 14.31 -22.91 -0.35
C GLU A 78 13.81 -21.53 -0.82
N PRO A 79 12.73 -21.42 -1.63
CA PRO A 79 12.17 -20.12 -1.99
C PRO A 79 11.63 -19.35 -0.79
N ARG A 80 11.13 -20.04 0.26
CA ARG A 80 10.76 -19.40 1.53
C ARG A 80 11.95 -18.72 2.21
N GLN A 81 13.11 -19.36 2.25
CA GLN A 81 14.34 -18.75 2.80
C GLN A 81 14.80 -17.56 1.94
N LEU A 82 14.81 -17.69 0.62
CA LEU A 82 15.16 -16.60 -0.29
C LEU A 82 14.23 -15.39 -0.09
N LEU A 83 12.92 -15.62 0.06
CA LEU A 83 11.97 -14.55 0.35
C LEU A 83 12.33 -13.80 1.63
N ARG A 84 12.62 -14.51 2.74
CA ARG A 84 13.02 -13.89 4.01
C ARG A 84 14.27 -13.02 3.85
N GLU A 85 15.27 -13.54 3.17
CA GLU A 85 16.47 -12.76 2.87
C GLU A 85 16.14 -11.52 2.04
N ARG A 86 15.34 -11.65 0.98
CA ARG A 86 14.98 -10.53 0.11
C ARG A 86 14.18 -9.47 0.87
N VAL A 87 13.28 -9.86 1.77
CA VAL A 87 12.53 -8.92 2.63
C VAL A 87 13.45 -8.06 3.49
N VAL A 88 14.61 -8.58 3.90
CA VAL A 88 15.53 -7.84 4.79
C VAL A 88 16.60 -7.09 4.01
N MET A 89 17.18 -7.73 3.00
CA MET A 89 18.45 -7.32 2.40
C MET A 89 18.32 -6.72 1.00
N ASP A 90 17.18 -6.90 0.30
CA ASP A 90 17.10 -6.37 -1.08
C ASP A 90 17.16 -4.84 -1.08
N LYS A 91 18.00 -4.29 -1.95
CA LYS A 91 18.21 -2.85 -2.10
C LYS A 91 16.91 -2.11 -2.44
N HIS A 92 16.02 -2.74 -3.22
CA HIS A 92 14.85 -2.12 -3.82
C HIS A 92 13.55 -2.49 -3.08
N GLU A 93 12.77 -1.49 -2.70
CA GLU A 93 11.56 -1.65 -1.88
C GLU A 93 10.44 -2.44 -2.55
N LYS A 94 10.30 -2.36 -3.88
CA LYS A 94 9.37 -3.20 -4.63
C LYS A 94 9.66 -4.70 -4.48
N VAL A 95 10.93 -5.11 -4.46
CA VAL A 95 11.31 -6.52 -4.27
C VAL A 95 11.01 -6.94 -2.83
N ARG A 96 11.39 -6.12 -1.84
CA ARG A 96 11.08 -6.39 -0.42
C ARG A 96 9.56 -6.52 -0.19
N LYS A 97 8.76 -5.63 -0.78
CA LYS A 97 7.30 -5.70 -0.73
C LYS A 97 6.76 -6.98 -1.40
N ALA A 98 7.23 -7.31 -2.59
CA ALA A 98 6.79 -8.53 -3.28
C ALA A 98 7.12 -9.77 -2.44
N ALA A 99 8.33 -9.82 -1.87
CA ALA A 99 8.76 -10.91 -1.02
C ALA A 99 7.88 -11.05 0.25
N LEU A 100 7.54 -9.93 0.91
CA LEU A 100 6.58 -9.94 2.02
C LEU A 100 5.21 -10.48 1.60
N ASN A 101 4.67 -9.98 0.48
CA ASN A 101 3.36 -10.42 -0.01
C ASN A 101 3.35 -11.93 -0.32
N SER A 102 4.41 -12.45 -0.93
CA SER A 102 4.54 -13.88 -1.22
C SER A 102 4.65 -14.71 0.05
N LEU A 103 5.40 -14.26 1.08
CA LEU A 103 5.44 -14.95 2.38
C LEU A 103 4.05 -15.05 3.00
N VAL A 104 3.29 -13.95 2.99
CA VAL A 104 1.92 -13.92 3.54
C VAL A 104 0.98 -14.83 2.76
N GLN A 105 1.11 -14.88 1.44
CA GLN A 105 0.26 -15.71 0.58
C GLN A 105 0.51 -17.21 0.77
N HIS A 106 1.77 -17.63 0.91
CA HIS A 106 2.14 -19.05 0.90
C HIS A 106 2.44 -19.62 2.30
N TRP A 107 2.87 -18.78 3.25
CA TRP A 107 3.26 -19.17 4.61
C TRP A 107 2.78 -18.14 5.65
N PRO A 108 1.46 -18.02 5.90
CA PRO A 108 0.90 -17.10 6.91
C PRO A 108 1.07 -17.65 8.33
N ASP A 109 2.32 -17.79 8.78
CA ASP A 109 2.71 -18.31 10.09
C ASP A 109 3.34 -17.24 10.99
N ASP A 110 3.73 -17.64 12.21
CA ASP A 110 4.31 -16.75 13.21
C ASP A 110 5.66 -16.16 12.78
N GLU A 111 6.46 -16.89 11.99
CA GLU A 111 7.74 -16.38 11.47
C GLU A 111 7.49 -15.25 10.46
N THR A 112 6.51 -15.43 9.56
CA THR A 112 6.06 -14.39 8.64
C THR A 112 5.46 -13.19 9.40
N ARG A 113 4.65 -13.45 10.43
CA ARG A 113 4.07 -12.41 11.29
C ARG A 113 5.15 -11.58 11.98
N GLN A 114 6.18 -12.21 12.53
CA GLN A 114 7.30 -11.52 13.16
C GLN A 114 8.05 -10.64 12.16
N LEU A 115 8.35 -11.18 10.97
CA LEU A 115 9.05 -10.43 9.93
C LEU A 115 8.24 -9.21 9.46
N LEU A 116 6.92 -9.32 9.35
CA LEU A 116 6.04 -8.19 9.06
C LEU A 116 6.15 -7.10 10.14
N ARG A 117 6.07 -7.47 11.43
CA ARG A 117 6.19 -6.51 12.54
C ARG A 117 7.54 -5.79 12.50
N GLU A 118 8.62 -6.51 12.24
CA GLU A 118 9.93 -5.90 12.05
C GLU A 118 9.95 -4.92 10.88
N ARG A 119 9.38 -5.30 9.72
CA ARG A 119 9.35 -4.42 8.54
C ARG A 119 8.49 -3.17 8.78
N VAL A 120 7.40 -3.27 9.53
CA VAL A 120 6.58 -2.12 9.95
C VAL A 120 7.39 -1.09 10.73
N VAL A 121 8.39 -1.51 11.51
CA VAL A 121 9.17 -0.60 12.36
C VAL A 121 10.47 -0.15 11.68
N MET A 122 11.17 -1.06 11.00
CA MET A 122 12.55 -0.85 10.57
C MET A 122 12.72 -0.56 9.08
N ASP A 123 11.74 -0.86 8.22
CA ASP A 123 11.97 -0.66 6.78
C ASP A 123 12.07 0.83 6.43
N LYS A 124 13.10 1.21 5.68
CA LYS A 124 13.35 2.59 5.27
C LYS A 124 12.26 3.18 4.37
N HIS A 125 11.54 2.37 3.58
CA HIS A 125 10.54 2.86 2.63
C HIS A 125 9.09 2.65 3.11
N GLU A 126 8.29 3.72 3.03
CA GLU A 126 6.87 3.73 3.42
C GLU A 126 6.04 2.64 2.72
N VAL A 127 6.36 2.32 1.46
CA VAL A 127 5.61 1.32 0.69
C VAL A 127 5.70 -0.09 1.27
N VAL A 128 6.84 -0.44 1.89
CA VAL A 128 7.03 -1.73 2.56
C VAL A 128 6.35 -1.72 3.91
N ARG A 129 6.53 -0.66 4.71
CA ARG A 129 5.85 -0.51 6.00
C ARG A 129 4.33 -0.59 5.86
N LYS A 130 3.76 0.09 4.85
CA LYS A 130 2.32 0.04 4.53
C LYS A 130 1.87 -1.36 4.11
N ALA A 131 2.63 -2.04 3.25
CA ALA A 131 2.31 -3.41 2.85
C ALA A 131 2.27 -4.33 4.07
N ALA A 132 3.28 -4.22 4.94
CA ALA A 132 3.35 -5.02 6.15
C ALA A 132 2.19 -4.74 7.12
N LEU A 133 1.81 -3.48 7.32
CA LEU A 133 0.63 -3.11 8.12
C LEU A 133 -0.67 -3.69 7.56
N ASN A 134 -0.90 -3.58 6.25
CA ASN A 134 -2.10 -4.14 5.62
C ASN A 134 -2.15 -5.66 5.78
N SER A 135 -1.02 -6.35 5.56
CA SER A 135 -0.94 -7.80 5.74
C SER A 135 -1.20 -8.22 7.18
N LEU A 136 -0.65 -7.50 8.17
CA LEU A 136 -0.92 -7.77 9.59
C LEU A 136 -2.40 -7.66 9.92
N VAL A 137 -3.08 -6.61 9.46
CA VAL A 137 -4.51 -6.43 9.72
C VAL A 137 -5.36 -7.48 9.00
N GLN A 138 -4.98 -7.87 7.79
CA GLN A 138 -5.73 -8.87 7.02
C GLN A 138 -5.63 -10.28 7.61
N HIS A 139 -4.46 -10.67 8.14
CA HIS A 139 -4.21 -12.04 8.59
C HIS A 139 -4.21 -12.21 10.12
N TRP A 140 -3.91 -11.16 10.88
CA TRP A 140 -3.85 -11.16 12.34
C TRP A 140 -4.50 -9.89 12.93
N PRO A 141 -5.83 -9.71 12.81
CA PRO A 141 -6.57 -8.54 13.32
C PRO A 141 -6.76 -8.60 14.85
N ASP A 142 -5.66 -8.75 15.60
CA ASP A 142 -5.65 -8.85 17.05
C ASP A 142 -5.21 -7.54 17.74
N ASN A 143 -5.20 -7.57 19.07
CA ASN A 143 -4.82 -6.42 19.90
C ASN A 143 -3.36 -6.00 19.72
N GLU A 144 -2.46 -6.94 19.38
CA GLU A 144 -1.05 -6.61 19.18
C GLU A 144 -0.86 -5.85 17.86
N THR A 145 -1.53 -6.28 16.80
CA THR A 145 -1.60 -5.55 15.53
C THR A 145 -2.22 -4.18 15.73
N ARG A 146 -3.32 -4.10 16.50
CA ARG A 146 -3.97 -2.82 16.84
C ARG A 146 -3.04 -1.87 17.59
N GLN A 147 -2.27 -2.38 18.55
CA GLN A 147 -1.31 -1.58 19.30
C GLN A 147 -0.18 -1.08 18.39
N LEU A 148 0.38 -1.95 17.55
CA LEU A 148 1.44 -1.58 16.61
C LEU A 148 0.99 -0.48 15.64
N LEU A 149 -0.25 -0.55 15.15
CA LEU A 149 -0.86 0.52 14.35
C LEU A 149 -0.80 1.85 15.10
N ARG A 150 -1.30 1.92 16.34
CA ARG A 150 -1.29 3.16 17.15
C ARG A 150 0.11 3.71 17.37
N GLU A 151 1.06 2.84 17.68
CA GLU A 151 2.46 3.24 17.82
C GLU A 151 3.00 3.85 16.52
N ARG A 152 2.70 3.23 15.37
CA ARG A 152 3.11 3.77 14.06
C ARG A 152 2.42 5.08 13.72
N PHE A 153 1.16 5.29 14.11
CA PHE A 153 0.52 6.59 13.92
C PHE A 153 1.26 7.71 14.66
N VAL A 154 1.76 7.45 15.87
CA VAL A 154 2.47 8.45 16.68
C VAL A 154 3.92 8.63 16.22
N GLN A 155 4.62 7.54 15.89
CA GLN A 155 6.08 7.55 15.73
C GLN A 155 6.55 7.55 14.26
N ASP A 156 5.71 7.13 13.31
CA ASP A 156 6.14 7.01 11.92
C ASP A 156 6.24 8.39 11.25
N LYS A 157 7.42 8.67 10.69
CA LYS A 157 7.70 9.93 9.99
C LYS A 157 6.94 10.03 8.66
N GLY A 158 6.63 8.89 8.04
CA GLY A 158 5.99 8.79 6.74
C GLY A 158 4.50 9.10 6.79
N LYS A 159 4.08 10.19 6.14
CA LYS A 159 2.68 10.63 6.15
C LYS A 159 1.75 9.57 5.58
N TYR A 160 2.16 8.81 4.56
CA TYR A 160 1.30 7.79 3.97
C TYR A 160 1.17 6.55 4.85
N VAL A 161 2.14 6.28 5.73
CA VAL A 161 2.01 5.25 6.76
C VAL A 161 0.95 5.68 7.78
N ARG A 162 1.05 6.90 8.33
CA ARG A 162 0.06 7.43 9.29
C ARG A 162 -1.36 7.44 8.72
N ILE A 163 -1.53 7.85 7.45
CA ILE A 163 -2.82 7.79 6.75
C ILE A 163 -3.32 6.34 6.65
N THR A 164 -2.46 5.40 6.26
CA THR A 164 -2.83 3.96 6.20
C THR A 164 -3.26 3.46 7.58
N VAL A 165 -2.55 3.82 8.65
CA VAL A 165 -2.94 3.44 10.00
C VAL A 165 -4.35 3.93 10.35
N LEU A 166 -4.65 5.22 10.13
CA LEU A 166 -5.96 5.77 10.47
C LEU A 166 -7.09 5.06 9.71
N LYS A 167 -6.86 4.73 8.43
CA LYS A 167 -7.82 3.97 7.62
C LYS A 167 -8.01 2.56 8.17
N LEU A 168 -6.93 1.84 8.46
CA LEU A 168 -7.01 0.48 9.01
C LEU A 168 -7.73 0.46 10.36
N LEU A 169 -7.42 1.41 11.26
CA LEU A 169 -8.12 1.55 12.54
C LEU A 169 -9.61 1.82 12.33
N ALA A 170 -9.98 2.77 11.47
CA ALA A 170 -11.37 3.11 11.20
C ALA A 170 -12.16 1.97 10.54
N THR A 171 -11.52 1.12 9.74
CA THR A 171 -12.17 0.01 9.06
C THR A 171 -12.31 -1.24 9.94
N HIS A 172 -11.30 -1.57 10.75
CA HIS A 172 -11.26 -2.84 11.50
C HIS A 172 -11.59 -2.68 12.99
N TRP A 173 -11.47 -1.47 13.54
CA TRP A 173 -11.77 -1.17 14.95
C TRP A 173 -12.54 0.14 15.07
N ALA A 174 -13.76 0.19 14.52
CA ALA A 174 -14.64 1.36 14.53
C ALA A 174 -15.31 1.62 15.90
N ASP A 175 -14.53 1.61 16.98
CA ASP A 175 -15.00 1.87 18.34
C ASP A 175 -14.71 3.31 18.80
N ASP A 176 -15.12 3.62 20.02
CA ASP A 176 -14.97 4.95 20.62
C ASP A 176 -13.50 5.38 20.72
N GLU A 177 -12.58 4.46 20.98
CA GLU A 177 -11.16 4.80 21.08
C GLU A 177 -10.61 5.28 19.73
N THR A 178 -10.95 4.58 18.65
CA THR A 178 -10.61 5.03 17.29
C THR A 178 -11.29 6.36 16.95
N ARG A 179 -12.56 6.54 17.30
CA ARG A 179 -13.28 7.81 17.09
C ARG A 179 -12.62 8.98 17.82
N GLN A 180 -12.22 8.79 19.08
CA GLN A 180 -11.50 9.80 19.86
C GLN A 180 -10.12 10.11 19.28
N LEU A 181 -9.41 9.10 18.78
CA LEU A 181 -8.14 9.30 18.08
C LEU A 181 -8.34 10.17 16.83
N LEU A 182 -9.34 9.88 16.01
CA LEU A 182 -9.66 10.67 14.81
C LEU A 182 -10.02 12.11 15.21
N LYS A 183 -10.95 12.29 16.14
CA LYS A 183 -11.37 13.61 16.66
C LYS A 183 -10.18 14.44 17.15
N ARG A 184 -9.28 13.86 17.94
CA ARG A 184 -8.11 14.56 18.49
C ARG A 184 -7.13 15.05 17.42
N ASN A 185 -7.01 14.31 16.31
CA ASN A 185 -6.03 14.60 15.26
C ASN A 185 -6.63 15.31 14.03
N ALA A 186 -7.95 15.33 13.91
CA ALA A 186 -8.65 15.97 12.81
C ALA A 186 -8.31 17.48 12.61
N PRO A 187 -7.92 18.27 13.64
CA PRO A 187 -7.43 19.63 13.41
C PRO A 187 -6.08 19.72 12.67
N VAL A 188 -5.30 18.65 12.60
CA VAL A 188 -3.90 18.68 12.10
C VAL A 188 -3.55 17.60 11.08
N GLU A 189 -4.40 16.59 10.89
CA GLU A 189 -4.22 15.49 9.94
C GLU A 189 -5.48 15.37 9.08
N GLY A 190 -5.41 15.76 7.80
CA GLY A 190 -6.59 15.83 6.92
C GLY A 190 -7.28 14.48 6.69
N ALA A 191 -6.53 13.37 6.77
CA ALA A 191 -7.13 12.03 6.75
C ALA A 191 -7.96 11.74 8.01
N ALA A 192 -7.51 12.19 9.18
CA ALA A 192 -8.30 12.10 10.41
C ALA A 192 -9.55 12.99 10.31
N ALA A 193 -9.43 14.18 9.72
CA ALA A 193 -10.55 15.10 9.50
C ALA A 193 -11.63 14.49 8.59
N SER A 194 -11.22 13.90 7.46
CA SER A 194 -12.12 13.19 6.55
C SER A 194 -12.81 12.00 7.23
N LEU A 195 -12.05 11.16 7.95
CA LEU A 195 -12.60 9.98 8.61
C LEU A 195 -13.53 10.34 9.78
N TYR A 196 -13.22 11.40 10.54
CA TYR A 196 -14.12 11.90 11.59
C TYR A 196 -15.36 12.58 10.99
N GLY A 197 -15.18 13.41 9.97
CA GLY A 197 -16.28 14.10 9.27
C GLY A 197 -17.24 13.12 8.56
N LYS A 198 -16.78 11.93 8.19
CA LYS A 198 -17.63 10.86 7.66
C LYS A 198 -18.74 10.44 8.62
N ASP A 199 -18.47 10.47 9.93
CA ASP A 199 -19.48 10.18 10.95
C ASP A 199 -20.61 11.22 10.98
N PHE A 200 -20.34 12.44 10.47
CA PHE A 200 -21.31 13.51 10.36
C PHE A 200 -22.08 13.45 9.04
N SER A 201 -21.40 13.38 7.89
CA SER A 201 -22.05 13.31 6.58
C SER A 201 -21.09 12.91 5.44
N ARG A 202 -21.67 12.57 4.28
CA ARG A 202 -20.92 12.41 3.02
C ARG A 202 -20.10 13.66 2.67
N PHE A 203 -20.60 14.85 2.99
CA PHE A 203 -19.86 16.09 2.78
C PHE A 203 -18.64 16.19 3.70
N GLY A 204 -18.79 15.83 4.98
CA GLY A 204 -17.68 15.76 5.93
C GLY A 204 -16.63 14.70 5.55
N GLU A 205 -17.04 13.60 4.93
CA GLU A 205 -16.11 12.61 4.36
C GLU A 205 -15.25 13.21 3.25
N ILE A 206 -15.83 14.03 2.36
CA ILE A 206 -15.17 14.42 1.11
C ILE A 206 -14.50 15.80 1.10
N ILE A 207 -14.92 16.73 1.96
CA ILE A 207 -14.48 18.13 1.89
C ILE A 207 -12.97 18.31 2.17
N PHE A 208 -12.32 17.33 2.79
CA PHE A 208 -10.91 17.38 3.14
C PHE A 208 -9.98 16.81 2.05
N TYR A 209 -10.47 16.47 0.85
CA TYR A 209 -9.63 16.01 -0.27
C TYR A 209 -9.24 17.16 -1.22
N GLU A 210 -7.97 17.28 -1.61
CA GLU A 210 -7.48 18.37 -2.49
C GLU A 210 -7.89 18.24 -3.98
N ASP A 211 -8.30 17.04 -4.40
CA ASP A 211 -8.78 16.68 -5.76
C ASP A 211 -7.73 16.58 -6.89
N HIS A 212 -7.52 15.33 -7.33
CA HIS A 212 -7.45 14.94 -8.74
C HIS A 212 -8.54 13.87 -8.93
N GLY A 213 -9.38 14.01 -9.95
CA GLY A 213 -10.63 13.27 -10.12
C GLY A 213 -10.64 11.81 -9.62
N PHE A 214 -11.75 11.42 -9.00
CA PHE A 214 -12.00 10.09 -8.42
C PHE A 214 -11.71 8.97 -9.44
N THR A 215 -10.46 8.50 -9.50
CA THR A 215 -10.02 7.37 -10.30
C THR A 215 -9.73 6.20 -9.36
N PRO A 216 -10.19 4.97 -9.65
CA PRO A 216 -10.29 3.91 -8.63
C PRO A 216 -8.96 3.26 -8.26
N VAL A 217 -7.84 3.73 -8.82
CA VAL A 217 -6.54 3.05 -8.74
C VAL A 217 -5.58 3.86 -7.88
N PHE A 218 -5.77 3.76 -6.57
CA PHE A 218 -4.84 4.04 -5.47
C PHE A 218 -3.47 4.67 -5.82
N SER A 219 -3.27 5.97 -5.54
CA SER A 219 -1.96 6.51 -5.07
C SER A 219 -2.00 7.97 -4.60
N TRP A 220 -2.91 8.81 -5.11
CA TRP A 220 -2.83 10.28 -4.92
C TRP A 220 -4.00 10.86 -4.12
N ILE A 221 -4.44 10.18 -3.07
CA ILE A 221 -5.37 10.81 -2.12
C ILE A 221 -4.58 11.86 -1.36
N ILE A 222 -4.68 13.11 -1.81
CA ILE A 222 -4.09 14.28 -1.17
C ILE A 222 -5.18 14.91 -0.31
N TYR A 223 -4.88 15.08 0.97
CA TYR A 223 -5.78 15.72 1.93
C TYR A 223 -5.33 17.16 2.15
N PHE A 224 -6.29 18.09 2.27
CA PHE A 224 -6.00 19.44 2.72
C PHE A 224 -5.36 19.39 4.11
N ASP A 225 -4.41 20.29 4.38
CA ASP A 225 -3.97 20.56 5.75
C ASP A 225 -5.12 21.28 6.49
N PRO A 226 -5.79 20.63 7.46
CA PRO A 226 -6.94 21.21 8.16
C PRO A 226 -6.59 22.45 8.99
N ARG A 227 -5.29 22.78 9.15
CA ARG A 227 -4.82 24.03 9.74
C ARG A 227 -5.18 25.26 8.93
N HIS A 228 -5.36 25.11 7.62
CA HIS A 228 -5.64 26.21 6.70
C HIS A 228 -7.10 26.22 6.22
N PRO A 229 -7.62 27.39 5.81
CA PRO A 229 -8.95 27.54 5.22
C PRO A 229 -9.21 26.58 4.04
N ILE A 230 -10.36 25.90 4.04
CA ILE A 230 -10.82 25.18 2.86
C ILE A 230 -11.36 26.21 1.83
N PRO A 231 -10.84 26.25 0.59
CA PRO A 231 -11.26 27.25 -0.39
C PRO A 231 -12.75 27.17 -0.74
N ALA A 232 -13.44 28.32 -0.81
CA ALA A 232 -14.87 28.38 -1.13
C ALA A 232 -15.25 27.66 -2.44
N LYS A 233 -14.38 27.71 -3.45
CA LYS A 233 -14.55 26.97 -4.71
C LYS A 233 -14.57 25.45 -4.48
N HIS A 234 -13.70 24.96 -3.60
CA HIS A 234 -13.66 23.55 -3.22
C HIS A 234 -14.90 23.15 -2.42
N ILE A 235 -15.32 23.97 -1.44
CA ILE A 235 -16.55 23.76 -0.67
C ILE A 235 -17.75 23.55 -1.58
N LYS A 236 -17.94 24.42 -2.59
CA LYS A 236 -19.03 24.29 -3.58
C LYS A 236 -18.94 22.99 -4.39
N LYS A 237 -17.73 22.56 -4.75
CA LYS A 237 -17.49 21.30 -5.47
C LYS A 237 -17.82 20.08 -4.60
N ALA A 238 -17.35 20.08 -3.35
CA ALA A 238 -17.65 19.04 -2.36
C ALA A 238 -19.16 18.98 -2.10
N ALA A 239 -19.83 20.12 -1.89
CA ALA A 239 -21.28 20.18 -1.70
C ALA A 239 -22.04 19.56 -2.87
N LYS A 240 -21.66 19.89 -4.11
CA LYS A 240 -22.23 19.27 -5.32
C LYS A 240 -22.03 17.75 -5.32
N ALA A 241 -20.83 17.26 -5.00
CA ALA A 241 -20.53 15.83 -4.96
C ALA A 241 -21.26 15.08 -3.83
N ALA A 242 -21.64 15.78 -2.75
CA ALA A 242 -22.47 15.27 -1.67
C ALA A 242 -23.98 15.50 -1.88
N ASN A 243 -24.41 16.05 -3.03
CA ASN A 243 -25.80 16.41 -3.33
C ASN A 243 -26.44 17.42 -2.34
N ILE A 244 -25.65 18.39 -1.85
CA ILE A 244 -26.16 19.48 -1.00
C ILE A 244 -26.67 20.62 -1.90
N PRO A 245 -27.93 21.08 -1.71
CA PRO A 245 -28.48 22.22 -2.43
C PRO A 245 -27.67 23.51 -2.20
N PRO A 246 -27.50 24.39 -3.22
CA PRO A 246 -26.72 25.62 -3.08
C PRO A 246 -27.11 26.52 -1.91
N ASP A 247 -28.40 26.63 -1.60
CA ASP A 247 -28.96 27.40 -0.49
C ASP A 247 -28.70 26.77 0.89
N LYS A 248 -28.29 25.50 0.94
CA LYS A 248 -27.98 24.73 2.15
C LYS A 248 -26.49 24.58 2.43
N ILE A 249 -25.61 25.09 1.57
CA ILE A 249 -24.16 24.96 1.72
C ILE A 249 -23.68 25.62 3.01
N ASP A 250 -24.05 26.88 3.25
CA ASP A 250 -23.57 27.63 4.42
C ASP A 250 -24.06 27.02 5.74
N GLU A 251 -25.30 26.53 5.75
CA GLU A 251 -25.86 25.79 6.89
C GLU A 251 -25.08 24.49 7.14
N THR A 252 -24.79 23.73 6.09
CA THR A 252 -24.04 22.47 6.19
C THR A 252 -22.60 22.68 6.66
N VAL A 253 -21.93 23.73 6.17
CA VAL A 253 -20.58 24.11 6.59
C VAL A 253 -20.56 24.50 8.07
N ARG A 254 -21.54 25.28 8.55
CA ARG A 254 -21.65 25.62 9.97
C ARG A 254 -21.85 24.38 10.84
N SER A 255 -22.76 23.49 10.45
CA SER A 255 -23.05 22.26 11.20
C SER A 255 -21.86 21.30 11.22
N LEU A 256 -21.15 21.14 10.09
CA LEU A 256 -19.92 20.36 10.06
C LEU A 256 -18.85 21.01 10.95
N SER A 257 -18.64 22.32 10.87
CA SER A 257 -17.67 23.02 11.71
C SER A 257 -17.95 22.84 13.20
N ALA A 258 -19.23 22.88 13.61
CA ALA A 258 -19.64 22.57 14.98
C ALA A 258 -19.32 21.12 15.38
N HIS A 259 -19.54 20.14 14.49
CA HIS A 259 -19.15 18.75 14.71
C HIS A 259 -17.63 18.58 14.85
N MET A 260 -16.85 19.25 14.00
CA MET A 260 -15.40 19.22 14.05
C MET A 260 -14.86 19.91 15.30
N GLY A 261 -15.47 21.02 15.72
CA GLY A 261 -15.02 21.86 16.84
C GLY A 261 -14.07 23.01 16.42
N TRP A 262 -13.97 23.27 15.11
CA TRP A 262 -13.29 24.45 14.54
C TRP A 262 -13.96 24.87 13.23
N ASP A 263 -13.77 26.12 12.84
CA ASP A 263 -14.29 26.67 11.59
C ASP A 263 -13.46 26.19 10.40
N ILE A 264 -14.01 25.26 9.61
CA ILE A 264 -13.30 24.69 8.44
C ILE A 264 -13.04 25.73 7.34
N THR A 265 -13.74 26.88 7.36
CA THR A 265 -13.53 27.98 6.41
C THR A 265 -12.40 28.93 6.84
N LYS A 266 -11.95 28.83 8.09
CA LYS A 266 -10.82 29.60 8.63
C LYS A 266 -9.59 28.73 8.91
N GLY A 267 -9.77 27.42 8.97
CA GLY A 267 -8.72 26.48 9.37
C GLY A 267 -8.59 26.40 10.90
N SER A 268 -8.06 25.27 11.39
CA SER A 268 -7.97 25.02 12.83
C SER A 268 -6.99 25.96 13.57
N GLU A 269 -6.04 26.58 12.87
CA GLU A 269 -5.12 27.58 13.44
C GLU A 269 -5.83 28.87 13.87
N ALA A 270 -7.02 29.15 13.35
CA ALA A 270 -7.85 30.28 13.78
C ALA A 270 -8.47 30.08 15.18
N GLY A 271 -8.27 28.91 15.79
CA GLY A 271 -8.77 28.57 17.11
C GLY A 271 -10.00 27.65 17.08
N LYS A 272 -10.38 27.19 18.27
CA LYS A 272 -11.59 26.37 18.45
C LYS A 272 -12.84 27.24 18.33
N LEU A 273 -13.95 26.63 17.91
CA LEU A 273 -15.25 27.27 18.07
C LEU A 273 -15.60 27.39 19.56
N PRO A 274 -16.31 28.47 19.96
CA PRO A 274 -16.79 28.66 21.34
C PRO A 274 -17.67 27.52 21.84
#